data_AF-A0A6V8NJX2-F1
#
_entry.id   AF-A0A6V8NJX2-F1
#
_cell.length_a   1.000
_cell.length_b   1.000
_cell.length_c   1.000
_cell.angle_alpha   90.00
_cell.angle_beta   90.00
_cell.angle_gamma   90.00
#
_symmetry.space_group_name_H-M   'P 1'
#
loop_
_entity.id
_entity.type
_entity.pdbx_description
1 polymer ?
#
loop_
_entity_poly.entity_id
_entity_poly.type
_entity_poly.pdbx_seq_one_letter_code
_entity_poly.pdbx_strand_id
1 'polypeptide(L)'
;MAIYLTAHDKRGISAKKLGQDIEVSYPTAWLRLHKIRKAMGNRDAYYLLTGMVELDDVFFGGPTEGRKRGRGTDKTKALIGLSLDKQGRPQYIKATVIENLKASILAETVKGMIQQG
;
A
#
# COMPACT_ATOMS: atom_id res chain seq x y z
N MET A 1 16.49 4.89 14.78
CA MET A 1 15.16 4.97 15.43
C MET A 1 14.00 5.20 14.46
N ALA A 2 14.02 6.23 13.60
CA ALA A 2 12.86 6.56 12.73
C ALA A 2 12.35 5.43 11.81
N ILE A 3 13.26 4.61 11.23
CA ILE A 3 12.88 3.45 10.40
C ILE A 3 12.09 2.42 11.22
N TYR A 4 12.60 2.07 12.41
CA TYR A 4 11.93 1.15 13.33
C TYR A 4 10.52 1.64 13.70
N LEU A 5 10.40 2.90 14.14
CA LEU A 5 9.10 3.49 14.50
C LEU A 5 8.12 3.53 13.32
N THR A 6 8.62 3.65 12.09
CA THR A 6 7.77 3.64 10.88
C THR A 6 7.30 2.23 10.52
N ALA A 7 8.13 1.20 10.76
CA ALA A 7 7.87 -0.19 10.37
C ALA A 7 7.19 -1.03 11.46
N HIS A 8 7.26 -0.61 12.73
CA HIS A 8 6.76 -1.39 13.87
C HIS A 8 5.25 -1.28 14.06
N ASP A 9 4.66 -0.09 13.88
CA ASP A 9 3.22 0.11 14.03
C ASP A 9 2.49 -0.28 12.73
N LYS A 10 1.54 -1.22 12.84
CA LYS A 10 0.72 -1.70 11.71
C LYS A 10 -0.13 -0.59 11.06
N ARG A 11 -0.40 0.50 11.79
CA ARG A 11 -1.13 1.69 11.31
C ARG A 11 -0.19 2.74 10.72
N GLY A 12 1.12 2.57 10.89
CA GLY A 12 2.15 3.56 10.61
C GLY A 12 2.20 4.68 11.66
N ILE A 13 3.12 5.62 11.46
CA ILE A 13 3.34 6.76 12.36
C ILE A 13 3.07 8.10 11.65
N SER A 14 2.51 9.06 12.39
CA SER A 14 2.35 10.44 11.90
C SER A 14 3.66 11.21 12.02
N ALA A 15 3.89 12.20 11.14
CA ALA A 15 5.10 13.04 11.22
C ALA A 15 5.19 13.81 12.55
N LYS A 16 4.05 14.20 13.12
CA LYS A 16 3.98 14.86 14.44
C LYS A 16 4.47 13.94 15.56
N LYS A 17 3.94 12.70 15.62
CA LYS A 17 4.36 11.71 16.62
C LYS A 17 5.83 11.31 16.44
N LEU A 18 6.25 11.09 15.20
CA LEU A 18 7.65 10.82 14.89
C LEU A 18 8.59 11.94 15.36
N GLY A 19 8.20 13.21 15.16
CA GLY A 19 8.97 14.37 15.62
C GLY A 19 9.07 14.44 17.14
N GLN A 20 8.00 14.09 17.87
CA GLN A 20 8.03 13.97 19.33
C GLN A 20 8.96 12.84 19.78
N ASP A 21 8.87 11.67 19.16
CA ASP A 21 9.61 10.46 19.59
C ASP A 21 11.12 10.53 19.29
N ILE A 22 11.55 11.32 18.31
CA ILE A 22 12.96 11.49 17.94
C ILE A 22 13.48 12.91 18.17
N GLU A 23 12.69 13.75 18.86
CA GLU A 23 13.03 15.11 19.28
C GLU A 23 13.52 16.02 18.14
N VAL A 24 12.77 16.06 17.04
CA VAL A 24 13.04 16.96 15.91
C VAL A 24 11.84 17.79 15.53
N SER A 25 12.10 18.90 14.82
CA SER A 25 11.04 19.73 14.27
C SER A 25 10.13 18.95 13.33
N TYR A 26 8.86 19.35 13.26
CA TYR A 26 7.87 18.72 12.38
C TYR A 26 8.32 18.64 10.91
N PRO A 27 8.88 19.71 10.29
CA PRO A 27 9.36 19.64 8.90
C PRO A 27 10.45 18.58 8.70
N THR A 28 11.37 18.45 9.67
CA THR A 28 12.43 17.42 9.62
C THR A 28 11.84 16.02 9.73
N ALA A 29 10.89 15.79 10.65
CA ALA A 29 10.22 14.51 10.80
C ALA A 29 9.43 14.14 9.53
N TRP A 30 8.72 15.10 8.93
CA TRP A 30 7.97 14.92 7.70
C TRP A 30 8.89 14.51 6.55
N LEU A 31 10.01 15.24 6.35
CA LEU A 31 10.98 14.90 5.30
C LEU A 31 11.59 13.51 5.50
N ARG A 32 11.94 13.15 6.74
CA ARG A 32 12.47 11.82 7.08
C ARG A 32 11.44 10.72 6.75
N LEU A 33 10.20 10.90 7.16
CA LEU A 33 9.12 9.93 6.92
C LEU A 33 8.87 9.72 5.42
N HIS A 34 8.88 10.79 4.62
CA HIS A 34 8.76 10.70 3.16
C HIS A 34 9.92 9.92 2.52
N LYS A 35 11.17 10.21 2.92
CA LYS A 35 12.35 9.49 2.42
C LYS A 35 12.30 8.00 2.78
N ILE A 36 11.90 7.66 4.00
CA ILE A 36 11.77 6.27 4.45
C ILE A 36 10.69 5.56 3.62
N ARG A 37 9.49 6.14 3.48
CA ARG A 37 8.41 5.56 2.67
C ARG A 37 8.80 5.38 1.20
N LYS A 38 9.53 6.35 0.64
CA LYS A 38 10.06 6.24 -0.73
C LYS A 38 11.07 5.11 -0.86
N ALA A 39 11.98 4.96 0.11
CA ALA A 39 12.92 3.84 0.13
C ALA A 39 12.23 2.48 0.25
N MET A 40 11.19 2.37 1.11
CA MET A 40 10.36 1.17 1.22
C MET A 40 9.67 0.83 -0.10
N GLY A 41 9.04 1.81 -0.75
CA GLY A 41 8.39 1.61 -2.04
C GLY A 41 9.37 1.26 -3.17
N ASN A 42 10.55 1.88 -3.20
CA ASN A 42 11.60 1.52 -4.15
C ASN A 42 12.10 0.08 -3.92
N ARG A 43 12.20 -0.37 -2.66
CA ARG A 43 12.58 -1.75 -2.35
C ARG A 43 11.48 -2.73 -2.76
N ASP A 44 10.21 -2.41 -2.50
CA ASP A 44 9.06 -3.22 -2.90
C ASP A 44 8.97 -3.42 -4.43
N ALA A 45 9.36 -2.39 -5.20
CA ALA A 45 9.33 -2.43 -6.66
C ALA A 45 10.21 -3.54 -7.28
N TYR A 46 11.21 -4.05 -6.56
CA TYR A 46 12.07 -5.15 -7.05
C TYR A 46 11.43 -6.53 -6.91
N TYR A 47 10.37 -6.67 -6.11
CA TYR A 47 9.72 -7.95 -5.87
C TYR A 47 8.49 -8.10 -6.75
N LEU A 48 8.24 -9.32 -7.23
CA LEU A 48 6.97 -9.73 -7.82
C LEU A 48 6.28 -10.73 -6.89
N LEU A 49 4.95 -10.77 -6.94
CA LEU A 49 4.17 -11.74 -6.18
C LEU A 49 4.35 -13.14 -6.79
N THR A 50 4.50 -14.15 -5.94
CA THR A 50 4.72 -15.55 -6.34
C THR A 50 3.88 -16.50 -5.50
N GLY A 51 3.70 -17.74 -5.98
CA GLY A 51 2.91 -18.74 -5.27
C GLY A 51 1.41 -18.44 -5.32
N MET A 52 0.72 -18.68 -4.21
CA MET A 52 -0.70 -18.35 -4.09
C MET A 52 -0.85 -16.84 -3.87
N VAL A 53 -1.60 -16.17 -4.74
CA VAL A 53 -1.83 -14.72 -4.65
C VAL A 53 -3.31 -14.46 -4.42
N GLU A 54 -3.63 -13.78 -3.32
CA GLU A 54 -4.96 -13.26 -3.05
C GLU A 54 -5.07 -11.82 -3.57
N LEU A 55 -6.19 -11.50 -4.21
CA LEU A 55 -6.46 -10.18 -4.77
C LEU A 55 -7.69 -9.57 -4.08
N ASP A 56 -7.59 -8.29 -3.71
CA ASP A 56 -8.68 -7.55 -3.07
C ASP A 56 -8.77 -6.11 -3.62
N ASP A 57 -9.98 -5.56 -3.68
CA ASP A 57 -10.24 -4.19 -4.12
C ASP A 57 -10.52 -3.24 -2.95
N VAL A 58 -9.79 -2.13 -2.92
CA VAL A 58 -9.87 -1.13 -1.84
C VAL A 58 -10.23 0.25 -2.38
N PHE A 59 -11.03 0.99 -1.62
CA PHE A 59 -11.50 2.34 -1.96
C PHE A 59 -10.99 3.37 -0.93
N PHE A 60 -10.03 4.19 -1.33
CA PHE A 60 -9.45 5.26 -0.51
C PHE A 60 -10.19 6.59 -0.69
N GLY A 61 -10.66 7.17 0.41
CA GLY A 61 -11.30 8.47 0.44
C GLY A 61 -12.22 8.64 1.64
N GLY A 62 -12.49 9.89 2.01
CA GLY A 62 -13.36 10.24 3.14
C GLY A 62 -14.81 9.76 2.96
N PRO A 63 -15.64 9.85 4.00
CA PRO A 63 -17.08 9.63 3.90
C PRO A 63 -17.71 10.55 2.83
N THR A 64 -18.68 10.03 2.09
CA THR A 64 -19.42 10.79 1.08
C THR A 64 -20.92 10.56 1.26
N GLU A 65 -21.69 11.64 1.40
CA GLU A 65 -23.16 11.59 1.49
C GLU A 65 -23.79 11.66 0.09
N GLY A 66 -24.86 10.90 -0.15
CA GLY A 66 -25.59 10.91 -1.43
C GLY A 66 -24.84 10.39 -2.66
N ARG A 67 -23.59 9.92 -2.52
CA ARG A 67 -22.77 9.38 -3.62
C ARG A 67 -22.82 7.85 -3.67
N LYS A 68 -22.47 7.30 -4.84
CA LYS A 68 -22.42 5.85 -5.09
C LYS A 68 -21.36 5.18 -4.19
N ARG A 69 -21.69 3.98 -3.70
CA ARG A 69 -20.83 3.14 -2.85
C ARG A 69 -20.22 1.98 -3.65
N GLY A 70 -19.23 1.30 -3.06
CA GLY A 70 -18.56 0.14 -3.67
C GLY A 70 -17.91 0.48 -5.01
N ARG A 71 -18.00 -0.41 -5.99
CA ARG A 71 -17.33 -0.25 -7.31
C ARG A 71 -17.73 1.01 -8.08
N GLY A 72 -18.94 1.53 -7.85
CA GLY A 72 -19.45 2.74 -8.50
C GLY A 72 -19.04 4.05 -7.83
N THR A 73 -18.22 4.00 -6.78
CA THR A 73 -17.77 5.18 -6.05
C THR A 73 -16.72 5.99 -6.83
N ASP A 74 -16.63 7.29 -6.55
CA ASP A 74 -15.60 8.18 -7.09
C ASP A 74 -14.33 8.22 -6.24
N LYS A 75 -14.30 7.44 -5.15
CA LYS A 75 -13.08 7.25 -4.35
C LYS A 75 -11.96 6.64 -5.18
N THR A 76 -10.73 6.92 -4.78
CA THR A 76 -9.53 6.34 -5.38
C THR A 76 -9.58 4.82 -5.19
N LYS A 77 -9.52 4.09 -6.30
CA LYS A 77 -9.58 2.64 -6.30
C LYS A 77 -8.16 2.09 -6.31
N ALA A 78 -7.91 1.05 -5.56
CA ALA A 78 -6.65 0.33 -5.59
C ALA A 78 -6.90 -1.17 -5.64
N LEU A 79 -6.07 -1.88 -6.39
CA LEU A 79 -5.97 -3.32 -6.34
C LEU A 79 -4.84 -3.69 -5.40
N ILE A 80 -5.13 -4.60 -4.47
CA ILE A 80 -4.17 -5.17 -3.54
C ILE A 80 -3.93 -6.61 -3.93
N GLY A 81 -2.66 -7.02 -4.05
CA GLY A 81 -2.26 -8.41 -4.20
C GLY A 81 -1.39 -8.84 -3.04
N LEU A 82 -1.69 -9.99 -2.44
CA LEU A 82 -0.97 -10.57 -1.31
C LEU A 82 -0.46 -11.96 -1.69
N SER A 83 0.85 -12.17 -1.64
CA SER A 83 1.42 -13.50 -1.84
C SER A 83 1.50 -14.29 -0.52
N LEU A 84 1.12 -15.56 -0.58
CA LEU A 84 1.16 -16.49 0.54
C LEU A 84 2.21 -17.58 0.33
N ASP A 85 2.85 -17.97 1.42
CA ASP A 85 3.73 -19.14 1.42
C ASP A 85 2.94 -20.46 1.43
N LYS A 86 3.65 -21.60 1.38
CA LYS A 86 3.03 -22.94 1.39
C LYS A 86 2.19 -23.23 2.66
N GLN A 87 2.37 -22.45 3.72
CA GLN A 87 1.64 -22.57 4.99
C GLN A 87 0.52 -21.52 5.11
N GLY A 88 0.25 -20.75 4.05
CA GLY A 88 -0.76 -19.69 4.03
C GLY A 88 -0.32 -18.39 4.73
N ARG A 89 0.97 -18.19 5.00
CA ARG A 89 1.47 -17.00 5.68
C ARG A 89 1.79 -15.87 4.68
N PRO A 90 1.43 -14.61 4.99
CA PRO A 90 1.77 -13.45 4.16
C PRO A 90 3.27 -13.30 3.90
N GLN A 91 3.65 -13.01 2.65
CA GLN A 91 5.03 -12.70 2.26
C GLN A 91 5.18 -11.29 1.70
N TYR A 92 4.64 -11.04 0.50
CA TYR A 92 4.77 -9.77 -0.20
C TYR A 92 3.38 -9.21 -0.50
N ILE A 93 3.29 -7.88 -0.52
CA ILE A 93 2.06 -7.17 -0.85
C ILE A 93 2.35 -6.17 -1.95
N LYS A 94 1.45 -6.07 -2.93
CA LYS A 94 1.46 -4.98 -3.91
C LYS A 94 0.16 -4.23 -3.88
N ALA A 95 0.26 -2.91 -3.89
CA ALA A 95 -0.88 -2.01 -3.97
C ALA A 95 -0.71 -1.12 -5.18
N THR A 96 -1.69 -1.13 -6.10
CA THR A 96 -1.65 -0.29 -7.29
C THR A 96 -2.96 0.46 -7.43
N VAL A 97 -2.87 1.78 -7.57
CA VAL A 97 -4.02 2.63 -7.86
C VAL A 97 -4.49 2.32 -9.28
N ILE A 98 -5.78 2.03 -9.43
CA ILE A 98 -6.41 1.69 -10.69
C ILE A 98 -7.52 2.70 -11.01
N GLU A 99 -7.77 2.92 -12.29
CA GLU A 99 -8.82 3.83 -12.73
C GLU A 99 -10.22 3.26 -12.43
N ASN A 100 -10.42 1.97 -12.72
CA ASN A 100 -11.68 1.27 -12.57
C ASN A 100 -11.47 -0.25 -12.40
N LEU A 101 -12.52 -0.93 -11.93
CA LEU A 101 -12.52 -2.37 -11.63
C LEU A 101 -13.03 -3.22 -12.81
N LYS A 102 -12.82 -2.78 -14.05
CA LYS A 102 -13.14 -3.59 -15.23
C LYS A 102 -12.15 -4.76 -15.33
N ALA A 103 -12.64 -5.90 -15.83
CA ALA A 103 -11.84 -7.11 -15.95
C ALA A 103 -10.55 -6.91 -16.77
N SER A 104 -10.57 -6.07 -17.80
CA SER A 104 -9.39 -5.75 -18.61
C SER A 104 -8.29 -5.06 -17.81
N ILE A 105 -8.64 -4.02 -17.05
CA ILE A 105 -7.70 -3.27 -16.21
C ILE A 105 -7.15 -4.16 -15.09
N LEU A 106 -8.01 -4.98 -14.48
CA LEU A 106 -7.60 -5.93 -13.46
C LEU A 106 -6.59 -6.95 -14.01
N ALA A 107 -6.88 -7.58 -15.16
CA ALA A 107 -6.01 -8.57 -15.77
C ALA A 107 -4.64 -7.97 -16.15
N GLU A 108 -4.62 -6.76 -16.69
CA GLU A 108 -3.37 -6.05 -17.02
C GLU A 108 -2.56 -5.72 -15.76
N THR A 109 -3.22 -5.18 -14.73
CA THR A 109 -2.58 -4.82 -13.45
C THR A 109 -1.97 -6.06 -12.78
N VAL A 110 -2.72 -7.17 -12.75
CA VAL A 110 -2.28 -8.44 -12.16
C VAL A 110 -1.06 -9.01 -12.89
N LYS A 111 -1.03 -8.94 -14.23
CA LYS A 111 0.14 -9.37 -15.02
C LYS A 111 1.41 -8.60 -14.67
N GLY A 112 1.30 -7.33 -14.25
CA GLY A 112 2.43 -6.53 -13.79
C GLY A 112 2.83 -6.81 -12.34
N MET A 113 1.94 -7.38 -11.52
CA MET A 113 2.20 -7.66 -10.10
C MET A 113 2.84 -9.03 -9.85
N ILE A 114 2.50 -10.02 -10.69
CA ILE A 114 2.83 -11.43 -10.46
C ILE A 114 4.00 -11.86 -11.34
N GLN A 115 4.90 -12.69 -10.81
CA GLN A 115 5.94 -13.34 -11.61
C GLN A 115 5.28 -14.32 -12.57
N GLN A 116 5.46 -14.11 -13.87
CA GLN A 116 5.01 -15.07 -14.87
C GLN A 116 5.87 -16.33 -14.75
N GLY A 117 5.22 -17.46 -14.50
CA GLY A 117 5.82 -18.80 -14.53
C GLY A 117 5.92 -19.33 -15.95
#